data_AF-A0A822DGB7-F1
#
_entry.id   AF-A0A822DGB7-F1
#
_cell.length_a   1.000
_cell.length_b   1.000
_cell.length_c   1.000
_cell.angle_alpha   90.00
_cell.angle_beta   90.00
_cell.angle_gamma   90.00
#
_symmetry.space_group_name_H-M   'P 1'
#
loop_
_entity.id
_entity.type
_entity.pdbx_description
1 polymer ?
#
loop_
_entity_poly.entity_id
_entity_poly.type
_entity_poly.pdbx_seq_one_letter_code
_entity_poly.pdbx_strand_id
1 'polypeptide(L)'
;LTSGTIKEKDKPFYIRLHSSCVTSETLRGCDCDCVQQLEGAIKIISEKQQGILFYLLQEGRGAGYVGKSRDRMLVQASCDQISTFEAYQVMGLKKDHRHYENIGQICDLLGIGNAQFVLLTNNPDKIQAMTDLKLNVISTVPLEFDSSPFNVAYLSSKQASGHLLRSASHSTLRGKSAPEPVPLFKPCIVPNAQRFIYCASYYLPMKPINDEILLTEQQFYEMFKYRPIDYYINMPNPCVLHYQALRNNRFLVKIDVNNLRKHEENCQNDPVCELLTTPYWFKVN
;
A
#
# COMPACT_ATOMS: atom_id res chain seq x y z
N LEU A 1 9.14 3.73 -18.26
CA LEU A 1 7.92 3.83 -19.09
C LEU A 1 7.76 5.27 -19.54
N THR A 2 7.34 5.50 -20.78
CA THR A 2 7.26 6.85 -21.37
C THR A 2 5.89 7.03 -22.01
N SER A 3 5.34 8.24 -21.94
CA SER A 3 4.09 8.62 -22.61
C SER A 3 4.36 9.85 -23.48
N GLY A 4 3.87 9.82 -24.72
CA GLY A 4 4.07 10.89 -25.71
C GLY A 4 5.40 10.84 -26.46
N THR A 5 5.70 11.94 -27.15
CA THR A 5 6.92 12.10 -27.97
C THR A 5 8.02 12.77 -27.15
N ILE A 6 8.96 11.97 -26.64
CA ILE A 6 10.05 12.40 -25.74
C ILE A 6 11.00 13.45 -26.35
N LYS A 7 10.94 13.66 -27.67
CA LYS A 7 11.81 14.62 -28.37
C LYS A 7 11.32 16.07 -28.29
N GLU A 8 10.04 16.30 -27.98
CA GLU A 8 9.49 17.65 -27.86
C GLU A 8 9.90 18.23 -26.50
N LYS A 9 10.80 19.20 -26.47
CA LYS A 9 11.32 19.80 -25.22
C LYS A 9 10.61 21.10 -24.83
N ASP A 10 9.69 21.57 -25.67
CA ASP A 10 9.00 22.85 -25.49
C ASP A 10 7.91 22.77 -24.40
N LYS A 11 7.61 21.56 -23.93
CA LYS A 11 6.67 21.30 -22.84
C LYS A 11 7.37 20.55 -21.70
N PRO A 12 7.08 20.89 -20.43
CA PRO A 12 7.63 20.17 -19.28
C PRO A 12 7.25 18.68 -19.28
N PHE A 13 8.18 17.83 -18.88
CA PHE A 13 7.95 16.40 -18.67
C PHE A 13 7.38 16.14 -17.28
N TYR A 14 6.25 15.46 -17.21
CA TYR A 14 5.71 14.93 -15.95
C TYR A 14 6.46 13.67 -15.59
N ILE A 15 7.19 13.68 -14.47
CA ILE A 15 8.08 12.58 -14.10
C ILE A 15 7.71 11.97 -12.76
N ARG A 16 7.85 10.65 -12.67
CA ARG A 16 7.69 9.90 -11.42
C ARG A 16 8.91 9.01 -11.20
N LEU A 17 9.60 9.24 -10.09
CA LEU A 17 10.61 8.31 -9.56
C LEU A 17 9.87 7.34 -8.64
N HIS A 18 9.57 6.13 -9.12
CA HIS A 18 8.80 5.13 -8.38
C HIS A 18 9.72 4.03 -7.84
N SER A 19 9.77 3.83 -6.53
CA SER A 19 10.49 2.69 -5.94
C SER A 19 9.54 1.51 -5.86
N SER A 20 9.94 0.35 -6.38
CA SER A 20 9.14 -0.87 -6.41
C SER A 20 8.62 -1.28 -5.04
N CYS A 21 7.38 -1.78 -4.99
CA CYS A 21 6.75 -2.33 -3.79
C CYS A 21 5.90 -3.56 -4.16
N VAL A 22 6.51 -4.75 -4.14
CA VAL A 22 5.90 -6.02 -4.59
C VAL A 22 4.62 -6.35 -3.81
N THR A 23 4.60 -6.11 -2.50
CA THR A 23 3.44 -6.42 -1.65
C THR A 23 2.23 -5.58 -2.02
N SER A 24 2.41 -4.31 -2.38
CA SER A 24 1.30 -3.43 -2.72
C SER A 24 0.94 -3.53 -4.20
N GLU A 25 1.94 -3.52 -5.08
CA GLU A 25 1.73 -3.40 -6.52
C GLU A 25 1.34 -4.72 -7.18
N THR A 26 1.92 -5.83 -6.71
CA THR A 26 1.63 -7.16 -7.24
C THR A 26 0.57 -7.87 -6.41
N LEU A 27 0.73 -7.87 -5.08
CA LEU A 27 -0.19 -8.60 -4.18
C LEU A 27 -1.37 -7.76 -3.71
N ARG A 28 -1.50 -6.49 -4.13
CA ARG A 28 -2.62 -5.60 -3.73
C ARG A 28 -2.76 -5.45 -2.21
N GLY A 29 -1.63 -5.51 -1.50
CA GLY A 29 -1.52 -5.17 -0.09
C GLY A 29 -1.96 -3.73 0.17
N CYS A 30 -2.77 -3.54 1.20
CA CYS A 30 -3.33 -2.23 1.59
C CYS A 30 -2.67 -1.62 2.83
N ASP A 31 -1.53 -2.16 3.27
CA ASP A 31 -0.72 -1.68 4.39
C ASP A 31 0.17 -0.47 4.04
N CYS A 32 0.20 -0.07 2.77
CA CYS A 32 0.86 1.15 2.29
C CYS A 32 0.08 1.81 1.13
N ASP A 33 0.63 2.90 0.59
CA ASP A 33 0.04 3.72 -0.49
C ASP A 33 0.73 3.53 -1.85
N CYS A 34 1.62 2.54 -1.97
CA CYS A 34 2.52 2.42 -3.12
C CYS A 34 1.78 2.18 -4.44
N VAL A 35 0.80 1.28 -4.47
CA VAL A 35 0.05 0.98 -5.69
C VAL A 35 -0.83 2.15 -6.13
N GLN A 36 -1.45 2.87 -5.18
CA GLN A 36 -2.23 4.08 -5.48
C GLN A 36 -1.32 5.17 -6.08
N GLN A 37 -0.13 5.37 -5.52
CA GLN A 37 0.84 6.31 -6.08
C GLN A 37 1.35 5.90 -7.46
N LEU A 38 1.53 4.60 -7.72
CA LEU A 38 1.92 4.10 -9.04
C LEU A 38 0.83 4.38 -10.08
N GLU A 39 -0.39 3.94 -9.80
CA GLU A 39 -1.53 4.08 -10.71
C GLU A 39 -1.90 5.56 -10.92
N GLY A 40 -1.87 6.38 -9.87
CA GLY A 40 -2.09 7.82 -9.96
C GLY A 40 -1.03 8.53 -10.81
N ALA A 41 0.25 8.15 -10.65
CA ALA A 41 1.31 8.69 -11.49
C ALA A 41 1.13 8.30 -12.97
N ILE A 42 0.79 7.04 -13.25
CA ILE A 42 0.52 6.56 -14.60
C ILE A 42 -0.64 7.34 -15.22
N LYS A 43 -1.74 7.54 -14.47
CA LYS A 43 -2.90 8.31 -14.93
C LYS A 43 -2.50 9.74 -15.31
N ILE A 44 -1.83 10.48 -14.42
CA ILE A 44 -1.39 11.85 -14.69
C ILE A 44 -0.47 11.91 -15.90
N ILE A 45 0.54 11.03 -15.97
CA ILE A 45 1.49 11.00 -17.09
C ILE A 45 0.79 10.68 -18.41
N SER A 46 -0.20 9.78 -18.39
CA SER A 46 -1.01 9.42 -19.55
C SER A 46 -1.86 10.59 -20.02
N GLU A 47 -2.55 11.29 -19.11
CA GLU A 47 -3.40 12.45 -19.43
C GLU A 47 -2.59 13.62 -20.02
N LYS A 48 -1.36 13.82 -19.55
CA LYS A 48 -0.48 14.88 -20.04
C LYS A 48 0.19 14.55 -21.37
N GLN A 49 0.24 13.27 -21.75
CA GLN A 49 0.88 12.76 -22.97
C GLN A 49 2.33 13.27 -23.15
N GLN A 50 3.02 13.51 -22.04
CA GLN A 50 4.38 14.05 -22.02
C GLN A 50 5.00 13.73 -20.65
N GLY A 51 5.56 12.54 -20.51
CA GLY A 51 6.09 12.14 -19.22
C GLY A 51 6.77 10.80 -19.15
N ILE A 52 7.44 10.57 -18.01
CA ILE A 52 8.29 9.41 -17.78
C ILE A 52 8.08 8.88 -16.38
N LEU A 53 7.81 7.59 -16.29
CA LEU A 53 7.85 6.85 -15.04
C LEU A 53 9.14 6.02 -14.98
N PHE A 54 10.00 6.36 -14.05
CA PHE A 54 11.19 5.60 -13.69
C PHE A 54 10.80 4.58 -12.62
N TYR A 55 10.76 3.31 -13.00
CA TYR A 55 10.46 2.22 -12.07
C TYR A 55 11.78 1.63 -11.54
N LEU A 56 12.10 1.96 -10.30
CA LEU A 56 13.36 1.63 -9.64
C LEU A 56 13.17 0.38 -8.77
N LEU A 57 13.94 -0.67 -9.05
CA LEU A 57 13.92 -1.93 -8.29
C LEU A 57 14.62 -1.78 -6.93
N GLN A 58 14.00 -0.99 -6.05
CA GLN A 58 14.53 -0.60 -4.74
C GLN A 58 13.49 -0.86 -3.65
N GLU A 59 13.06 -2.11 -3.53
CA GLU A 59 12.11 -2.59 -2.53
C GLU A 59 12.54 -2.24 -1.10
N GLY A 60 11.57 -1.97 -0.22
CA GLY A 60 11.85 -1.76 1.21
C GLY A 60 12.77 -0.56 1.46
N ARG A 61 12.60 0.54 0.72
CA ARG A 61 13.53 1.70 0.75
C ARG A 61 14.98 1.29 0.48
N GLY A 62 15.20 0.32 -0.42
CA GLY A 62 16.52 -0.20 -0.75
C GLY A 62 17.08 -1.24 0.22
N ALA A 63 16.39 -1.54 1.33
CA ALA A 63 16.75 -2.65 2.23
C ALA A 63 16.41 -4.04 1.63
N GLY A 64 15.70 -4.05 0.50
CA GLY A 64 15.25 -5.27 -0.17
C GLY A 64 14.03 -5.90 0.50
N TYR A 65 13.46 -6.90 -0.18
CA TYR A 65 12.25 -7.57 0.30
C TYR A 65 12.44 -8.25 1.66
N VAL A 66 13.58 -8.90 1.88
CA VAL A 66 13.88 -9.57 3.16
C VAL A 66 13.94 -8.57 4.32
N GLY A 67 14.60 -7.42 4.12
CA GLY A 67 14.63 -6.34 5.10
C GLY A 67 13.22 -5.84 5.41
N LYS A 68 12.40 -5.65 4.37
CA LYS A 68 11.00 -5.26 4.50
C LYS A 68 10.15 -6.27 5.27
N SER A 69 10.22 -7.55 4.91
CA SER A 69 9.45 -8.60 5.56
C SER A 69 9.78 -8.72 7.05
N ARG A 70 11.06 -8.56 7.40
CA ARG A 70 11.50 -8.55 8.80
C ARG A 70 11.00 -7.32 9.56
N ASP A 71 10.99 -6.15 8.91
CA ASP A 71 10.38 -4.96 9.51
C ASP A 71 8.89 -5.16 9.78
N ARG A 72 8.15 -5.77 8.84
CA ARG A 72 6.71 -6.04 9.01
C ARG A 72 6.47 -6.97 10.20
N MET A 73 7.28 -8.02 10.33
CA MET A 73 7.22 -8.93 11.47
C MET A 73 7.46 -8.20 12.79
N LEU A 74 8.51 -7.37 12.88
CA LEU A 74 8.84 -6.61 14.09
C LEU A 74 7.73 -5.62 14.48
N VAL A 75 7.23 -4.86 13.50
CA VAL A 75 6.15 -3.88 13.69
C VAL A 75 4.87 -4.58 14.16
N GLN A 76 4.43 -5.65 13.48
CA GLN A 76 3.21 -6.36 13.85
C GLN A 76 3.33 -7.08 15.21
N ALA A 77 4.48 -7.67 15.52
CA ALA A 77 4.70 -8.28 16.82
C ALA A 77 4.71 -7.28 17.97
N SER A 78 5.07 -6.02 17.69
CA SER A 78 4.95 -4.91 18.64
C SER A 78 3.54 -4.32 18.72
N CYS A 79 2.57 -4.85 17.98
CA CYS A 79 1.25 -4.25 17.80
C CYS A 79 1.32 -2.78 17.34
N ASP A 80 2.19 -2.51 16.34
CA ASP A 80 2.44 -1.18 15.77
C ASP A 80 2.97 -0.14 16.78
N GLN A 81 3.50 -0.57 17.93
CA GLN A 81 4.14 0.32 18.92
C GLN A 81 5.49 0.87 18.42
N ILE A 82 6.15 0.16 17.50
CA ILE A 82 7.32 0.67 16.81
C ILE A 82 6.99 0.94 15.34
N SER A 83 7.56 2.00 14.82
CA SER A 83 7.49 2.36 13.41
C SER A 83 8.41 1.51 12.55
N THR A 84 8.24 1.65 11.22
CA THR A 84 9.12 0.99 10.24
C THR A 84 10.59 1.45 10.41
N PHE A 85 10.80 2.72 10.76
CA PHE A 85 12.14 3.27 10.91
C PHE A 85 12.82 2.80 12.20
N GLU A 86 12.06 2.67 13.29
CA GLU A 86 12.56 2.06 14.53
C GLU A 86 12.87 0.58 14.32
N ALA A 87 12.04 -0.16 13.58
CA ALA A 87 12.34 -1.54 13.21
C ALA A 87 13.64 -1.65 12.39
N TYR A 88 13.86 -0.77 11.40
CA TYR A 88 15.15 -0.71 10.69
C TYR A 88 16.32 -0.39 11.61
N GLN A 89 16.17 0.54 12.55
CA GLN A 89 17.21 0.85 13.52
C GLN A 89 17.55 -0.37 14.39
N VAL A 90 16.55 -1.11 14.89
CA VAL A 90 16.75 -2.36 15.65
C VAL A 90 17.48 -3.41 14.82
N MET A 91 17.25 -3.43 13.50
CA MET A 91 17.93 -4.32 12.55
C MET A 91 19.33 -3.82 12.14
N GLY A 92 19.77 -2.64 12.59
CA GLY A 92 21.03 -2.02 12.18
C GLY A 92 21.04 -1.47 10.75
N LEU A 93 19.86 -1.21 10.18
CA LEU A 93 19.68 -0.66 8.84
C LEU A 93 19.54 0.86 8.85
N LYS A 94 19.86 1.50 7.73
CA LYS A 94 19.59 2.94 7.53
C LYS A 94 18.09 3.13 7.33
N LYS A 95 17.60 4.34 7.64
CA LYS A 95 16.21 4.74 7.35
C LYS A 95 15.85 4.62 5.87
N ASP A 96 16.84 4.81 5.00
CA ASP A 96 16.71 4.79 3.55
C ASP A 96 18.06 4.39 2.91
N HIS A 97 18.02 3.44 1.99
CA HIS A 97 19.16 2.94 1.22
C HIS A 97 19.04 3.25 -0.28
N ARG A 98 18.01 4.00 -0.69
CA ARG A 98 17.74 4.30 -2.11
C ARG A 98 18.72 5.31 -2.67
N HIS A 99 19.09 5.11 -3.94
CA HIS A 99 19.97 6.02 -4.67
C HIS A 99 19.32 6.32 -6.04
N TYR A 100 19.49 7.53 -6.54
CA TYR A 100 18.79 8.00 -7.74
C TYR A 100 19.73 8.36 -8.90
N GLU A 101 21.02 8.03 -8.77
CA GLU A 101 22.08 8.39 -9.73
C GLU A 101 21.77 7.95 -11.17
N ASN A 102 21.13 6.78 -11.31
CA ASN A 102 20.74 6.23 -12.61
C ASN A 102 19.71 7.10 -13.34
N ILE A 103 18.94 7.95 -12.65
CA ILE A 103 17.93 8.82 -13.27
C ILE A 103 18.59 9.82 -14.22
N GLY A 104 19.69 10.46 -13.80
CA GLY A 104 20.43 11.41 -14.64
C GLY A 104 20.95 10.77 -15.91
N GLN A 105 21.59 9.60 -15.78
CA GLN A 105 22.11 8.83 -16.91
C GLN A 105 21.00 8.41 -17.90
N ILE A 106 19.84 8.00 -17.40
CA ILE A 106 18.70 7.67 -18.26
C ILE A 106 18.17 8.93 -18.96
N CYS A 107 18.07 10.07 -18.27
CA CYS A 107 17.67 11.34 -18.87
C CYS A 107 18.63 11.77 -20.00
N ASP A 108 19.93 11.59 -19.81
CA ASP A 108 20.94 11.91 -20.84
C ASP A 108 20.81 10.98 -22.06
N LEU A 109 20.66 9.67 -21.83
CA LEU A 109 20.44 8.68 -22.90
C LEU A 109 19.16 8.95 -23.70
N LEU A 110 18.11 9.43 -23.04
CA LEU A 110 16.86 9.85 -23.68
C LEU A 110 16.96 11.24 -24.32
N GLY A 111 18.08 11.95 -24.15
CA GLY A 111 18.31 13.27 -24.69
C GLY A 111 17.51 14.39 -24.01
N ILE A 112 17.05 14.18 -22.78
CA ILE A 112 16.16 15.10 -22.03
C ILE A 112 16.81 15.71 -20.77
N GLY A 113 18.12 15.52 -20.54
CA GLY A 113 18.81 16.04 -19.35
C GLY A 113 18.62 17.54 -19.09
N ASN A 114 18.44 18.34 -20.15
CA ASN A 114 18.20 19.79 -20.08
C ASN A 114 16.71 20.20 -20.15
N ALA A 115 15.78 19.24 -20.12
CA ALA A 115 14.36 19.54 -20.19
C ALA A 115 13.83 20.08 -18.84
N GLN A 116 12.64 20.70 -18.89
CA GLN A 116 11.91 21.08 -17.68
C GLN A 116 11.10 19.90 -17.15
N PHE A 117 11.08 19.72 -15.83
CA PHE A 117 10.42 18.59 -15.17
C PHE A 117 9.37 19.05 -14.15
N VAL A 118 8.21 18.39 -14.19
CA VAL A 118 7.19 18.45 -13.13
C VAL A 118 7.24 17.13 -12.37
N LEU A 119 7.69 17.15 -11.11
CA LEU A 119 7.94 15.94 -10.33
C LEU A 119 6.72 15.50 -9.52
N LEU A 120 6.26 14.27 -9.76
CA LEU A 120 5.15 13.65 -9.04
C LEU A 120 5.62 13.01 -7.72
N THR A 121 5.66 13.77 -6.62
CA THR A 121 6.22 13.30 -5.33
C THR A 121 5.63 14.00 -4.11
N ASN A 122 5.57 13.26 -2.99
CA ASN A 122 5.40 13.80 -1.63
C ASN A 122 6.69 13.69 -0.80
N ASN A 123 7.73 13.08 -1.37
CA ASN A 123 8.99 12.81 -0.70
C ASN A 123 10.01 13.92 -1.07
N PRO A 124 10.49 14.71 -0.10
CA PRO A 124 11.46 15.78 -0.34
C PRO A 124 12.85 15.25 -0.76
N ASP A 125 13.26 14.07 -0.31
CA ASP A 125 14.52 13.44 -0.72
C ASP A 125 14.57 13.21 -2.23
N LYS A 126 13.43 12.92 -2.88
CA LYS A 126 13.36 12.82 -4.35
C LYS A 126 13.53 14.17 -5.04
N ILE A 127 13.07 15.25 -4.42
CA ILE A 127 13.28 16.61 -4.93
C ILE A 127 14.78 16.92 -4.85
N GLN A 128 15.39 16.68 -3.69
CA GLN A 128 16.81 16.89 -3.47
C GLN A 128 17.66 16.06 -4.45
N ALA A 129 17.31 14.79 -4.66
CA ALA A 129 18.01 13.93 -5.61
C ALA A 129 17.98 14.48 -7.05
N MET A 130 16.87 15.04 -7.50
CA MET A 130 16.79 15.67 -8.82
C MET A 130 17.66 16.94 -8.90
N THR A 131 17.70 17.72 -7.82
CA THR A 131 18.58 18.90 -7.69
C THR A 131 20.06 18.51 -7.74
N ASP A 132 20.46 17.46 -7.02
CA ASP A 132 21.85 16.97 -7.00
C ASP A 132 22.29 16.46 -8.38
N LEU A 133 21.36 15.89 -9.14
CA LEU A 133 21.56 15.48 -10.54
C LEU A 133 21.52 16.64 -11.54
N LYS A 134 21.32 17.88 -11.08
CA LYS A 134 21.19 19.10 -11.90
C LYS A 134 20.05 19.04 -12.92
N LEU A 135 19.01 18.26 -12.63
CA LEU A 135 17.82 18.18 -13.46
C LEU A 135 16.84 19.31 -13.09
N ASN A 136 16.33 20.02 -14.09
CA ASN A 136 15.52 21.23 -13.89
C ASN A 136 14.07 20.91 -13.47
N VAL A 137 13.82 20.76 -12.17
CA VAL A 137 12.47 20.60 -11.61
C VAL A 137 11.82 21.97 -11.43
N ILE A 138 10.82 22.29 -12.25
CA ILE A 138 10.12 23.58 -12.24
C ILE A 138 8.92 23.62 -11.28
N SER A 139 8.37 22.45 -10.94
CA SER A 139 7.28 22.31 -9.96
C SER A 139 7.11 20.86 -9.51
N THR A 140 6.35 20.66 -8.42
CA THR A 140 5.98 19.35 -7.90
C THR A 140 4.47 19.18 -7.84
N VAL A 141 3.98 17.98 -8.11
CA VAL A 141 2.58 17.61 -7.93
C VAL A 141 2.51 16.49 -6.88
N PRO A 142 1.78 16.68 -5.77
CA PRO A 142 1.64 15.63 -4.76
C PRO A 142 0.80 14.45 -5.26
N LEU A 143 1.11 13.26 -4.76
CA LEU A 143 0.36 12.01 -4.98
C LEU A 143 -0.11 11.48 -3.63
N GLU A 144 -1.20 12.05 -3.13
CA GLU A 144 -1.82 11.73 -1.86
C GLU A 144 -3.20 11.11 -2.08
N PHE A 145 -3.55 10.13 -1.26
CA PHE A 145 -4.80 9.39 -1.30
C PHE A 145 -5.33 9.22 0.12
N ASP A 146 -6.63 8.98 0.24
CA ASP A 146 -7.25 8.77 1.55
C ASP A 146 -6.61 7.59 2.27
N SER A 147 -6.39 7.78 3.58
CA SER A 147 -5.88 6.73 4.43
C SER A 147 -6.94 5.63 4.63
N SER A 148 -6.47 4.43 4.93
CA SER A 148 -7.31 3.30 5.32
C SER A 148 -6.87 2.80 6.69
N PRO A 149 -7.71 2.02 7.41
CA PRO A 149 -7.36 1.48 8.73
C PRO A 149 -6.03 0.72 8.76
N PHE A 150 -5.59 0.21 7.60
CA PHE A 150 -4.39 -0.63 7.45
C PHE A 150 -3.11 0.12 7.18
N ASN A 151 -3.18 1.37 6.70
CA ASN A 151 -1.99 2.15 6.33
C ASN A 151 -1.83 3.46 7.08
N VAL A 152 -2.74 3.82 7.99
CA VAL A 152 -2.63 5.03 8.83
C VAL A 152 -1.32 5.07 9.60
N ALA A 153 -0.93 3.98 10.27
CA ALA A 153 0.33 3.91 11.00
C ALA A 153 1.53 4.12 10.07
N TYR A 154 1.51 3.50 8.89
CA TYR A 154 2.55 3.67 7.88
C TYR A 154 2.63 5.11 7.35
N LEU A 155 1.49 5.72 7.00
CA LEU A 155 1.42 7.10 6.51
C LEU A 155 1.84 8.09 7.58
N SER A 156 1.44 7.87 8.83
CA SER A 156 1.84 8.69 9.98
C SER A 156 3.35 8.63 10.20
N SER A 157 3.95 7.44 10.14
CA SER A 157 5.40 7.26 10.20
C SER A 157 6.12 7.97 9.04
N LYS A 158 5.55 7.89 7.82
CA LYS A 158 6.06 8.58 6.63
C LYS A 158 6.01 10.11 6.80
N GLN A 159 4.92 10.66 7.32
CA GLN A 159 4.82 12.09 7.64
C GLN A 159 5.82 12.52 8.72
N ALA A 160 5.92 11.77 9.83
CA ALA A 160 6.88 12.03 10.91
C ALA A 160 8.34 12.00 10.43
N SER A 161 8.63 11.21 9.38
CA SER A 161 9.96 11.18 8.74
C SER A 161 10.24 12.33 7.77
N GLY A 162 9.31 13.28 7.61
CA GLY A 162 9.48 14.49 6.80
C GLY A 162 8.77 14.48 5.44
N HIS A 163 7.92 13.48 5.14
CA HIS A 163 7.14 13.51 3.89
C HIS A 163 6.02 14.55 3.96
N LEU A 164 5.75 15.20 2.83
CA LEU A 164 4.72 16.22 2.67
C LEU A 164 3.35 15.56 2.44
N LEU A 165 2.68 15.16 3.53
CA LEU A 165 1.33 14.60 3.53
C LEU A 165 0.39 15.52 4.33
N ARG A 166 -0.83 15.76 3.82
CA ARG A 166 -1.83 16.62 4.48
C ARG A 166 -2.76 15.83 5.42
N SER A 167 -3.01 14.56 5.11
CA SER A 167 -4.11 13.78 5.70
C SER A 167 -3.71 12.42 6.26
N ALA A 168 -2.48 12.24 6.76
CA ALA A 168 -2.03 10.92 7.24
C ALA A 168 -2.81 10.39 8.46
N SER A 169 -3.50 11.27 9.19
CA SER A 169 -4.09 11.01 10.51
C SER A 169 -5.63 10.93 10.53
N HIS A 170 -6.29 10.92 9.37
CA HIS A 170 -7.75 10.85 9.31
C HIS A 170 -8.23 9.45 8.94
N SER A 171 -8.26 8.55 9.92
CA SER A 171 -9.13 7.38 9.87
C SER A 171 -9.98 7.33 11.13
N THR A 172 -11.30 7.38 10.95
CA THR A 172 -12.30 7.18 12.01
C THR A 172 -12.46 5.71 12.38
N LEU A 173 -11.80 4.81 11.66
CA LEU A 173 -11.97 3.37 11.72
C LEU A 173 -10.83 2.77 12.52
N ARG A 174 -11.15 1.91 13.51
CA ARG A 174 -10.14 1.21 14.31
C ARG A 174 -9.27 0.37 13.38
N GLY A 175 -7.95 0.51 13.47
CA GLY A 175 -7.00 -0.37 12.80
C GLY A 175 -7.31 -1.82 13.18
N LYS A 176 -7.57 -2.68 12.20
CA LYS A 176 -7.76 -4.11 12.46
C LYS A 176 -6.37 -4.74 12.63
N SER A 177 -6.12 -5.23 13.83
CA SER A 177 -4.95 -6.04 14.18
C SER A 177 -4.87 -7.28 13.29
N ALA A 178 -3.67 -7.84 13.14
CA ALA A 178 -3.49 -9.15 12.55
C ALA A 178 -4.42 -10.19 13.20
N PRO A 179 -4.89 -11.22 12.45
CA PRO A 179 -5.85 -12.20 12.96
C PRO A 179 -5.29 -13.00 14.14
N GLU A 180 -3.97 -13.12 14.22
CA GLU A 180 -3.25 -13.77 15.31
C GLU A 180 -1.99 -12.96 15.65
N PRO A 181 -1.48 -13.07 16.89
CA PRO A 181 -0.18 -12.49 17.25
C PRO A 181 0.92 -12.98 16.31
N VAL A 182 1.75 -12.05 15.84
CA VAL A 182 2.90 -12.39 14.98
C VAL A 182 4.08 -12.84 15.84
N PRO A 183 4.59 -14.06 15.67
CA PRO A 183 5.72 -14.55 16.47
C PRO A 183 7.03 -13.89 16.03
N LEU A 184 7.82 -13.44 17.01
CA LEU A 184 9.18 -12.97 16.77
C LEU A 184 10.16 -14.13 16.74
N PHE A 185 11.04 -14.15 15.75
CA PHE A 185 12.15 -15.09 15.68
C PHE A 185 13.36 -14.49 14.97
N LYS A 186 14.53 -15.09 15.20
CA LYS A 186 15.76 -14.79 14.45
C LYS A 186 15.80 -15.68 13.21
N PRO A 187 16.25 -15.16 12.04
CA PRO A 187 16.35 -15.97 10.84
C PRO A 187 17.11 -17.28 11.08
N CYS A 188 16.56 -18.38 10.58
CA CYS A 188 17.13 -19.71 10.81
C CYS A 188 17.06 -20.55 9.54
N ILE A 189 17.94 -21.55 9.45
CA ILE A 189 17.93 -22.53 8.37
C ILE A 189 16.68 -23.40 8.53
N VAL A 190 15.95 -23.62 7.44
CA VAL A 190 14.81 -24.53 7.45
C VAL A 190 15.34 -25.97 7.44
N PRO A 191 15.02 -26.80 8.45
CA PRO A 191 15.47 -28.19 8.47
C PRO A 191 15.05 -28.92 7.19
N ASN A 192 15.98 -29.69 6.59
CA ASN A 192 15.80 -30.42 5.33
C ASN A 192 15.72 -29.57 4.05
N ALA A 193 15.82 -28.24 4.13
CA ALA A 193 15.87 -27.36 2.98
C ALA A 193 17.25 -26.69 2.87
N GLN A 194 18.15 -27.30 2.09
CA GLN A 194 19.58 -26.94 2.04
C GLN A 194 19.90 -25.49 1.63
N ARG A 195 18.95 -24.78 1.02
CA ARG A 195 19.17 -23.43 0.44
C ARG A 195 18.11 -22.41 0.88
N PHE A 196 17.36 -22.72 1.94
CA PHE A 196 16.28 -21.86 2.40
C PHE A 196 16.52 -21.39 3.83
N ILE A 197 16.34 -20.09 4.03
CA ILE A 197 16.39 -19.43 5.33
C ILE A 197 15.00 -18.88 5.60
N TYR A 198 14.42 -19.26 6.73
CA TYR A 198 13.19 -18.66 7.22
C TYR A 198 13.53 -17.30 7.82
N CYS A 199 13.04 -16.23 7.19
CA CYS A 199 13.49 -14.87 7.50
C CYS A 199 12.48 -14.07 8.33
N ALA A 200 11.19 -14.24 8.06
CA ALA A 200 10.12 -13.46 8.68
C ALA A 200 8.78 -14.18 8.52
N SER A 201 7.84 -13.93 9.44
CA SER A 201 6.44 -14.30 9.27
C SER A 201 5.57 -13.13 9.68
N TYR A 202 4.59 -12.75 8.86
CA TYR A 202 3.70 -11.63 9.14
C TYR A 202 2.41 -11.75 8.32
N TYR A 203 1.42 -10.92 8.64
CA TYR A 203 0.16 -10.87 7.93
C TYR A 203 0.12 -9.66 7.00
N LEU A 204 -0.05 -9.89 5.70
CA LEU A 204 -0.30 -8.84 4.72
C LEU A 204 -1.81 -8.64 4.59
N PRO A 205 -2.38 -7.48 4.96
CA PRO A 205 -3.76 -7.17 4.64
C PRO A 205 -3.85 -6.85 3.16
N MET A 206 -4.71 -7.57 2.44
CA MET A 206 -4.98 -7.37 1.02
C MET A 206 -6.39 -6.81 0.84
N LYS A 207 -6.54 -5.90 -0.13
CA LYS A 207 -7.86 -5.36 -0.44
C LYS A 207 -8.74 -6.48 -1.05
N PRO A 208 -10.01 -6.59 -0.63
CA PRO A 208 -10.95 -7.47 -1.28
C PRO A 208 -11.11 -7.15 -2.78
N ILE A 209 -11.32 -8.17 -3.60
CA ILE A 209 -11.45 -8.04 -5.06
C ILE A 209 -12.93 -8.11 -5.41
N ASN A 210 -13.38 -7.25 -6.32
CA ASN A 210 -14.76 -7.21 -6.79
C ASN A 210 -15.78 -7.12 -5.64
N ASP A 211 -15.48 -6.43 -4.55
CA ASP A 211 -16.39 -6.29 -3.40
C ASP A 211 -16.90 -7.63 -2.83
N GLU A 212 -16.12 -8.69 -3.01
CA GLU A 212 -16.35 -9.98 -2.39
C GLU A 212 -15.48 -10.05 -1.14
N ILE A 213 -16.06 -10.42 0.00
CA ILE A 213 -15.39 -10.49 1.29
C ILE A 213 -15.35 -11.95 1.75
N LEU A 214 -14.19 -12.43 2.16
CA LEU A 214 -13.97 -13.80 2.62
C LEU A 214 -13.98 -13.79 4.14
N LEU A 215 -14.95 -14.48 4.71
CA LEU A 215 -15.10 -14.63 6.15
C LEU A 215 -14.74 -16.05 6.58
N THR A 216 -14.11 -16.17 7.75
CA THR A 216 -14.04 -17.43 8.47
C THR A 216 -15.42 -17.80 9.02
N GLU A 217 -15.57 -19.05 9.45
CA GLU A 217 -16.78 -19.54 10.10
C GLU A 217 -17.19 -18.65 11.28
N GLN A 218 -16.25 -18.39 12.18
CA GLN A 218 -16.46 -17.55 13.35
C GLN A 218 -16.90 -16.14 12.96
N GLN A 219 -16.19 -15.50 12.02
CA GLN A 219 -16.52 -14.15 11.56
C GLN A 219 -17.93 -14.09 10.97
N PHE A 220 -18.31 -15.07 10.14
CA PHE A 220 -19.63 -15.11 9.53
C PHE A 220 -20.73 -15.22 10.60
N TYR A 221 -20.62 -16.17 11.52
CA TYR A 221 -21.64 -16.38 12.54
C TYR A 221 -21.71 -15.26 13.58
N GLU A 222 -20.58 -14.65 13.94
CA GLU A 222 -20.57 -13.48 14.83
C GLU A 222 -21.22 -12.26 14.16
N MET A 223 -20.89 -12.00 12.89
CA MET A 223 -21.41 -10.86 12.13
C MET A 223 -22.92 -10.94 11.94
N PHE A 224 -23.45 -12.11 11.62
CA PHE A 224 -24.87 -12.33 11.34
C PHE A 224 -25.64 -12.91 12.54
N LYS A 225 -25.09 -12.79 13.76
CA LYS A 225 -25.69 -13.34 14.99
C LYS A 225 -27.03 -12.71 15.34
N TYR A 226 -27.13 -11.38 15.21
CA TYR A 226 -28.30 -10.61 15.64
C TYR A 226 -29.29 -10.35 14.50
N ARG A 227 -28.79 -10.20 13.28
CA ARG A 227 -29.59 -10.09 12.06
C ARG A 227 -29.05 -11.11 11.06
N PRO A 228 -29.87 -12.06 10.59
CA PRO A 228 -29.42 -13.05 9.63
C PRO A 228 -29.03 -12.38 8.32
N ILE A 229 -28.08 -12.97 7.59
CA ILE A 229 -27.59 -12.39 6.32
C ILE A 229 -28.71 -12.10 5.32
N ASP A 230 -29.77 -12.93 5.31
CA ASP A 230 -30.95 -12.76 4.45
C ASP A 230 -31.69 -11.43 4.69
N TYR A 231 -31.59 -10.84 5.89
CA TYR A 231 -32.12 -9.50 6.15
C TYR A 231 -31.43 -8.44 5.26
N TYR A 232 -30.10 -8.50 5.17
CA TYR A 232 -29.30 -7.54 4.41
C TYR A 232 -29.37 -7.77 2.90
N ILE A 233 -29.76 -8.97 2.48
CA ILE A 233 -30.01 -9.33 1.08
C ILE A 233 -31.37 -8.82 0.62
N ASN A 234 -32.40 -8.93 1.46
CA ASN A 234 -33.79 -8.66 1.07
C ASN A 234 -34.28 -7.24 1.44
N MET A 235 -33.44 -6.40 2.05
CA MET A 235 -33.79 -5.01 2.35
C MET A 235 -33.91 -4.17 1.05
N PRO A 236 -34.67 -3.05 1.05
CA PRO A 236 -34.89 -2.24 -0.16
C PRO A 236 -33.62 -1.73 -0.85
N ASN A 237 -32.56 -1.47 -0.06
CA ASN A 237 -31.22 -1.15 -0.56
C ASN A 237 -30.25 -2.22 -0.04
N PRO A 238 -30.09 -3.36 -0.75
CA PRO A 238 -29.33 -4.49 -0.25
C PRO A 238 -27.87 -4.09 0.05
N CYS A 239 -27.43 -4.38 1.27
CA CYS A 239 -26.04 -4.22 1.68
C CYS A 239 -25.20 -5.43 1.27
N VAL A 240 -25.81 -6.61 1.28
CA VAL A 240 -25.25 -7.86 0.80
C VAL A 240 -26.01 -8.26 -0.46
N LEU A 241 -25.30 -8.59 -1.54
CA LEU A 241 -25.92 -9.00 -2.80
C LEU A 241 -26.16 -10.51 -2.84
N HIS A 242 -25.19 -11.30 -2.36
CA HIS A 242 -25.31 -12.75 -2.19
C HIS A 242 -24.15 -13.27 -1.32
N TYR A 243 -24.24 -14.52 -0.90
CA TYR A 243 -23.13 -15.23 -0.26
C TYR A 243 -23.01 -16.66 -0.76
N GLN A 244 -21.81 -17.21 -0.66
CA GLN A 244 -21.49 -18.58 -1.05
C GLN A 244 -20.68 -19.26 0.06
N ALA A 245 -21.12 -20.43 0.48
CA ALA A 245 -20.33 -21.31 1.33
C ALA A 245 -19.19 -21.95 0.50
N LEU A 246 -17.98 -21.92 1.06
CA LEU A 246 -16.75 -22.48 0.50
C LEU A 246 -16.23 -23.62 1.38
N ARG A 247 -15.22 -24.33 0.88
CA ARG A 247 -14.51 -25.37 1.66
C ARG A 247 -13.90 -24.79 2.94
N ASN A 248 -13.82 -25.65 3.96
CA ASN A 248 -13.29 -25.35 5.30
C ASN A 248 -14.11 -24.28 6.04
N ASN A 249 -15.44 -24.35 5.94
CA ASN A 249 -16.39 -23.45 6.61
C ASN A 249 -16.08 -21.97 6.40
N ARG A 250 -15.69 -21.60 5.18
CA ARG A 250 -15.47 -20.20 4.80
C ARG A 250 -16.65 -19.70 3.98
N PHE A 251 -16.88 -18.40 4.01
CA PHE A 251 -17.99 -17.78 3.32
C PHE A 251 -17.48 -16.63 2.47
N LEU A 252 -17.86 -16.63 1.19
CA LEU A 252 -17.65 -15.49 0.31
C LEU A 252 -18.92 -14.65 0.29
N VAL A 253 -18.84 -13.40 0.70
CA VAL A 253 -19.98 -12.48 0.83
C VAL A 253 -19.78 -11.34 -0.17
N LYS A 254 -20.65 -11.23 -1.16
CA LYS A 254 -20.65 -10.12 -2.11
C LYS A 254 -21.43 -8.95 -1.51
N ILE A 255 -20.81 -7.77 -1.44
CA ILE A 255 -21.46 -6.56 -0.90
C ILE A 255 -21.74 -5.52 -1.99
N ASP A 256 -22.66 -4.61 -1.68
CA ASP A 256 -22.77 -3.33 -2.37
C ASP A 256 -22.16 -2.23 -1.49
N VAL A 257 -20.98 -1.74 -1.88
CA VAL A 257 -20.22 -0.77 -1.09
C VAL A 257 -20.99 0.55 -0.88
N ASN A 258 -21.78 0.98 -1.87
CA ASN A 258 -22.50 2.25 -1.79
C ASN A 258 -23.68 2.15 -0.82
N ASN A 259 -24.46 1.07 -0.91
CA ASN A 259 -25.56 0.83 0.02
C ASN A 259 -25.06 0.59 1.44
N LEU A 260 -23.95 -0.17 1.58
CA LEU A 260 -23.37 -0.45 2.89
C LEU A 260 -22.82 0.82 3.56
N ARG A 261 -22.22 1.76 2.80
CA ARG A 261 -21.83 3.09 3.33
C ARG A 261 -23.03 3.92 3.80
N LYS A 262 -24.11 3.96 3.00
CA LYS A 262 -25.35 4.63 3.41
C LYS A 262 -25.99 3.97 4.63
N HIS A 263 -25.87 2.66 4.76
CA HIS A 263 -26.34 1.94 5.95
C HIS A 263 -25.49 2.30 7.18
N GLU A 264 -24.17 2.38 7.04
CA GLU A 264 -23.25 2.81 8.10
C GLU A 264 -23.58 4.21 8.64
N GLU A 265 -23.95 5.16 7.77
CA GLU A 265 -24.39 6.50 8.17
C GLU A 265 -25.62 6.49 9.11
N ASN A 266 -26.51 5.50 8.93
CA ASN A 266 -27.75 5.38 9.71
C ASN A 266 -27.60 4.41 10.90
N CYS A 267 -26.68 3.46 10.83
CA CYS A 267 -26.54 2.31 11.72
C CYS A 267 -25.07 1.97 11.97
N GLN A 268 -24.29 2.93 12.47
CA GLN A 268 -22.83 2.84 12.61
C GLN A 268 -22.33 1.63 13.43
N ASN A 269 -23.16 1.11 14.34
CA ASN A 269 -22.81 -0.03 15.21
C ASN A 269 -23.29 -1.39 14.66
N ASP A 270 -23.85 -1.43 13.46
CA ASP A 270 -24.27 -2.69 12.84
C ASP A 270 -23.02 -3.49 12.38
N PRO A 271 -22.81 -4.73 12.86
CA PRO A 271 -21.62 -5.52 12.51
C PRO A 271 -21.42 -5.73 11.00
N VAL A 272 -22.48 -5.65 10.19
CA VAL A 272 -22.35 -5.77 8.72
C VAL A 272 -21.47 -4.67 8.12
N CYS A 273 -21.43 -3.49 8.74
CA CYS A 273 -20.61 -2.36 8.30
C CYS A 273 -19.12 -2.68 8.34
N GLU A 274 -18.70 -3.65 9.16
CA GLU A 274 -17.32 -4.12 9.18
C GLU A 274 -16.85 -4.71 7.85
N LEU A 275 -17.76 -5.14 6.98
CA LEU A 275 -17.41 -5.64 5.65
C LEU A 275 -16.74 -4.57 4.78
N LEU A 276 -16.99 -3.27 5.03
CA LEU A 276 -16.31 -2.17 4.34
C LEU A 276 -14.81 -2.14 4.60
N THR A 277 -14.38 -2.67 5.74
CA THR A 277 -13.00 -2.59 6.22
C THR A 277 -12.35 -3.95 6.40
N THR A 278 -13.04 -5.05 6.12
CA THR A 278 -12.49 -6.39 6.33
C THR A 278 -11.55 -6.76 5.18
N PRO A 279 -10.23 -6.95 5.44
CA PRO A 279 -9.27 -7.30 4.40
C PRO A 279 -9.21 -8.83 4.23
N TYR A 280 -8.53 -9.27 3.17
CA TYR A 280 -8.01 -10.62 3.12
C TYR A 280 -6.66 -10.66 3.84
N TRP A 281 -6.54 -11.51 4.86
CA TRP A 281 -5.25 -11.70 5.54
C TRP A 281 -4.45 -12.79 4.85
N PHE A 282 -3.33 -12.40 4.24
CA PHE A 282 -2.38 -13.35 3.68
C PHE A 282 -1.19 -13.51 4.62
N LYS A 283 -0.96 -14.74 5.12
CA LYS A 283 0.20 -15.05 5.93
C LYS A 283 1.43 -15.21 5.05
N VAL A 284 2.38 -14.31 5.17
CA VAL A 284 3.70 -14.42 4.56
C VAL A 284 4.58 -15.25 5.49
N ASN A 285 5.22 -16.29 4.95
CA ASN A 285 6.20 -17.16 5.61
C ASN A 285 7.48 -17.19 4.76
#